data_AF-A0A9P7QQC4-F1
#
_entry.id   AF-A0A9P7QQC4-F1
#
_cell.length_a   1.000
_cell.length_b   1.000
_cell.length_c   1.000
_cell.angle_alpha   90.00
_cell.angle_beta   90.00
_cell.angle_gamma   90.00
#
_symmetry.space_group_name_H-M   'P 1'
#
loop_
_entity.id
_entity.type
_entity.pdbx_description
1 polymer ?
#
loop_
_entity_poly.entity_id
_entity_poly.type
_entity_poly.pdbx_seq_one_letter_code
_entity_poly.pdbx_strand_id
1 'polypeptide(L)'
;MSQQDQVTPPGRLGGLQYSFGTNGASHSLTWCPPAFSGFQNQLNHADLPLEKRRRLNEVQVNVEAHGVAKIRLGEDMIFDFTSKQREAKKQLSDVETERDHLLRSLDETRQDNEKVLSKVKSERDESIRGHREATTTYDRITSALTVEVNGLQQELKDTKKDLENAKQELENAEGELDRSSTASFDLSTELSPLTRTIRYLRDDHKEQLNTLRKDLEKSEDNCQAVSDSLKMRERELKACRDLNAQIIKGLRESNMEYISESVTLRTKIAELQDALKKQGQPTVIEL
;
A
#
# COMPACT_ATOMS: atom_id res chain seq x y z
N MET A 1 51.72 12.05 2.12
CA MET A 1 52.94 12.75 1.67
C MET A 1 54.11 12.14 2.42
N SER A 2 54.83 11.21 1.78
CA SER A 2 56.02 10.58 2.36
C SER A 2 57.18 10.98 1.46
N GLN A 3 58.09 11.81 1.98
CA GLN A 3 59.38 12.07 1.34
C GLN A 3 60.21 10.79 1.50
N GLN A 4 60.71 10.26 0.39
CA GLN A 4 61.63 9.14 0.38
C GLN A 4 62.98 9.71 -0.06
N ASP A 5 63.89 9.84 0.91
CA ASP A 5 65.28 10.23 0.71
C ASP A 5 65.97 9.21 -0.21
N GLN A 6 66.47 9.67 -1.36
CA GLN A 6 67.38 8.89 -2.18
C GLN A 6 68.83 9.21 -1.79
N VAL A 7 69.52 8.16 -1.33
CA VAL A 7 70.95 8.15 -1.06
C VAL A 7 71.71 7.98 -2.38
N THR A 8 72.51 8.97 -2.76
CA THR A 8 73.44 8.90 -3.90
C THR A 8 74.73 8.18 -3.48
N PRO A 9 75.20 7.13 -4.19
CA PRO A 9 76.53 6.58 -3.96
C PRO A 9 77.60 7.40 -4.71
N PRO A 10 78.81 7.59 -4.15
CA PRO A 10 79.88 8.32 -4.80
C PRO A 10 80.72 7.37 -5.69
N GLY A 11 80.90 7.68 -6.97
CA GLY A 11 81.83 6.88 -7.77
C GLY A 11 81.94 7.20 -9.27
N ARG A 12 83.04 7.85 -9.62
CA ARG A 12 83.72 7.92 -10.93
C ARG A 12 83.09 8.75 -12.06
N LEU A 13 83.79 9.86 -12.34
CA LEU A 13 83.70 10.71 -13.51
C LEU A 13 84.03 9.93 -14.80
N GLY A 14 83.12 9.91 -15.77
CA GLY A 14 83.46 9.56 -17.16
C GLY A 14 82.35 8.98 -18.06
N GLY A 15 81.21 8.55 -17.53
CA GLY A 15 80.11 7.98 -18.33
C GLY A 15 78.95 8.97 -18.53
N LEU A 16 78.44 9.10 -19.76
CA LEU A 16 77.19 9.81 -20.06
C LEU A 16 76.00 8.92 -19.67
N GLN A 17 75.26 9.32 -18.64
CA GLN A 17 74.05 8.63 -18.18
C GLN A 17 72.81 9.34 -18.73
N TYR A 18 71.92 8.60 -19.40
CA TYR A 18 70.63 9.11 -19.86
C TYR A 18 69.50 8.50 -19.03
N SER A 19 68.59 9.36 -18.58
CA SER A 19 67.41 8.96 -17.79
C SER A 19 66.15 9.35 -18.56
N PHE A 20 65.24 8.42 -18.74
CA PHE A 20 63.90 8.69 -19.27
C PHE A 20 62.89 7.83 -18.55
N GLY A 21 61.74 8.43 -18.20
CA GLY A 21 60.70 7.76 -17.45
C GLY A 21 59.32 8.18 -17.93
N THR A 22 58.43 7.21 -18.05
CA THR A 22 56.99 7.43 -18.12
C THR A 22 56.33 6.50 -17.09
N ASN A 23 55.55 7.10 -16.17
CA ASN A 23 54.67 6.44 -15.21
C ASN A 23 55.30 5.38 -14.30
N GLY A 24 56.19 5.81 -13.40
CA GLY A 24 56.48 5.09 -12.14
C GLY A 24 57.55 3.99 -12.18
N ALA A 25 58.10 3.66 -13.35
CA ALA A 25 59.27 2.78 -13.47
C ALA A 25 60.45 3.54 -14.07
N SER A 26 61.48 3.82 -13.27
CA SER A 26 62.73 4.43 -13.71
C SER A 26 63.67 3.34 -14.22
N HIS A 27 63.94 3.31 -15.52
CA HIS A 27 64.99 2.48 -16.11
C HIS A 27 66.19 3.35 -16.44
N SER A 28 67.38 2.94 -15.97
CA SER A 28 68.65 3.57 -16.33
C SER A 28 69.46 2.64 -17.21
N LEU A 29 69.89 3.14 -18.38
CA LEU A 29 70.83 2.43 -19.25
C LEU A 29 72.19 3.13 -19.17
N THR A 30 73.21 2.40 -18.77
CA THR A 30 74.61 2.88 -18.77
C THR A 30 75.29 2.35 -20.01
N TRP A 31 75.65 3.24 -20.94
CA TRP A 31 76.40 2.87 -22.14
C TRP A 31 77.89 3.12 -21.90
N CYS A 32 78.68 2.04 -21.86
CA CYS A 32 80.13 2.10 -21.88
C CYS A 32 80.59 1.89 -23.32
N PRO A 33 81.23 2.87 -23.99
CA PRO A 33 81.78 2.63 -25.32
C PRO A 33 82.87 1.55 -25.23
N PRO A 34 82.95 0.63 -26.21
CA PRO A 34 83.99 -0.38 -26.22
C PRO A 34 85.37 0.28 -26.32
N ALA A 35 86.32 -0.20 -25.52
CA ALA A 35 87.71 0.24 -25.56
C ALA A 35 88.25 0.04 -26.98
N PHE A 36 88.77 1.12 -27.58
CA PHE A 36 89.47 1.11 -28.86
C PHE A 36 90.73 0.23 -28.71
N SER A 37 90.63 -1.06 -29.04
CA SER A 37 91.79 -1.94 -29.19
C SER A 37 92.42 -1.67 -30.56
N GLY A 38 93.42 -0.80 -30.58
CA GLY A 38 94.26 -0.58 -31.74
C GLY A 38 94.98 -1.87 -32.11
N PHE A 39 94.47 -2.58 -33.12
CA PHE A 39 95.22 -3.60 -33.85
C PHE A 39 95.85 -2.96 -35.08
N GLN A 40 97.11 -2.58 -34.90
CA GLN A 40 98.05 -2.13 -35.90
C GLN A 40 98.58 -3.37 -36.63
N ASN A 41 97.94 -3.76 -37.75
CA ASN A 41 98.46 -4.83 -38.60
C ASN A 41 99.65 -4.33 -39.41
N GLN A 42 100.85 -4.56 -38.87
CA GLN A 42 102.10 -4.55 -39.61
C GLN A 42 102.20 -5.81 -40.47
N LEU A 43 102.31 -5.64 -41.78
CA LEU A 43 102.71 -6.67 -42.73
C LEU A 43 103.86 -6.09 -43.55
N ASN A 44 105.08 -6.23 -43.02
CA ASN A 44 106.31 -5.97 -43.76
C ASN A 44 107.03 -7.30 -43.99
N HIS A 45 107.15 -7.64 -45.27
CA HIS A 45 107.82 -8.82 -45.79
C HIS A 45 109.35 -8.68 -45.74
N ALA A 46 110.02 -9.84 -45.63
CA ALA A 46 111.46 -10.00 -45.56
C ALA A 46 112.18 -9.89 -46.93
N ASP A 47 113.30 -9.16 -46.87
CA ASP A 47 114.64 -9.36 -47.46
C ASP A 47 114.92 -9.75 -48.94
N LEU A 48 115.68 -8.81 -49.57
CA LEU A 48 116.86 -8.95 -50.48
C LEU A 48 116.65 -9.45 -51.93
N PRO A 49 117.56 -9.16 -52.91
CA PRO A 49 118.71 -8.25 -52.95
C PRO A 49 118.77 -7.28 -54.18
N LEU A 50 119.82 -6.45 -54.17
CA LEU A 50 120.27 -5.43 -55.11
C LEU A 50 120.50 -5.85 -56.59
N GLU A 51 120.52 -4.81 -57.43
CA GLU A 51 121.16 -4.70 -58.76
C GLU A 51 120.43 -5.24 -60.01
N LYS A 52 119.83 -4.32 -60.79
CA LYS A 52 120.31 -3.91 -62.13
C LYS A 52 119.28 -2.99 -62.82
N ARG A 53 119.73 -1.77 -63.12
CA ARG A 53 119.11 -0.88 -64.13
C ARG A 53 119.05 -1.58 -65.48
N ARG A 54 117.86 -1.66 -66.10
CA ARG A 54 117.59 -1.68 -67.57
C ARG A 54 116.08 -1.44 -67.76
N ARG A 55 115.69 -0.20 -68.09
CA ARG A 55 115.28 0.27 -69.42
C ARG A 55 113.95 -0.33 -69.92
N LEU A 56 112.98 0.58 -70.07
CA LEU A 56 111.86 0.59 -71.02
C LEU A 56 111.21 -0.75 -71.37
N ASN A 57 110.01 -0.95 -70.83
CA ASN A 57 108.89 -1.48 -71.61
C ASN A 57 107.77 -0.44 -71.51
N GLU A 58 107.46 0.21 -72.63
CA GLU A 58 106.38 1.18 -72.78
C GLU A 58 105.05 0.54 -72.39
N VAL A 59 104.45 1.00 -71.30
CA VAL A 59 103.03 0.74 -71.02
C VAL A 59 102.24 1.70 -71.89
N GLN A 60 101.75 1.22 -73.04
CA GLN A 60 100.80 2.00 -73.83
C GLN A 60 99.42 1.87 -73.19
N VAL A 61 99.01 2.95 -72.52
CA VAL A 61 97.64 3.14 -72.01
C VAL A 61 96.86 3.85 -73.10
N ASN A 62 96.01 3.12 -73.82
CA ASN A 62 95.10 3.75 -74.77
C ASN A 62 93.76 3.97 -74.06
N VAL A 63 93.44 5.22 -73.76
CA VAL A 63 92.16 5.60 -73.14
C VAL A 63 91.16 5.78 -74.27
N GLU A 64 90.20 4.86 -74.39
CA GLU A 64 89.14 4.98 -75.39
C GLU A 64 88.13 6.08 -75.00
N ALA A 65 87.31 6.54 -75.95
CA ALA A 65 86.41 7.70 -75.84
C ALA A 65 85.40 7.67 -74.67
N HIS A 66 85.31 6.55 -73.95
CA HIS A 66 84.46 6.37 -72.77
C HIS A 66 85.26 6.37 -71.45
N GLY A 67 86.52 6.84 -71.47
CA GLY A 67 87.36 7.02 -70.29
C GLY A 67 87.93 5.73 -69.71
N VAL A 68 88.00 4.64 -70.48
CA VAL A 68 88.50 3.34 -70.01
C VAL A 68 89.79 2.95 -70.72
N ALA A 69 90.79 2.67 -69.89
CA ALA A 69 92.14 2.32 -70.31
C ALA A 69 92.19 0.89 -70.85
N LYS A 70 92.79 0.69 -72.02
CA LYS A 70 93.34 -0.61 -72.43
C LYS A 70 94.84 -0.58 -72.14
N ILE A 71 95.30 -1.53 -71.33
CA ILE A 71 96.71 -1.59 -70.91
C ILE A 71 97.34 -2.79 -71.60
N ARG A 72 98.33 -2.52 -72.46
CA ARG A 72 99.19 -3.54 -73.09
C ARG A 72 100.47 -3.69 -72.30
N LEU A 73 100.77 -4.91 -71.86
CA LEU A 73 101.96 -5.26 -71.10
C LEU A 73 102.76 -6.30 -71.91
N GLY A 74 103.55 -5.83 -72.88
CA GLY A 74 104.25 -6.70 -73.85
C GLY A 74 103.38 -7.16 -75.03
N GLU A 75 103.92 -7.99 -75.92
CA GLU A 75 103.23 -8.46 -77.13
C GLU A 75 102.09 -9.45 -76.85
N ASP A 76 102.12 -10.17 -75.72
CA ASP A 76 101.23 -11.30 -75.46
C ASP A 76 100.12 -11.03 -74.42
N MET A 77 100.09 -9.85 -73.78
CA MET A 77 99.09 -9.52 -72.75
C MET A 77 98.38 -8.19 -72.99
N ILE A 78 97.07 -8.27 -73.19
CA ILE A 78 96.16 -7.12 -73.30
C ILE A 78 95.17 -7.21 -72.15
N PHE A 79 95.19 -6.23 -71.24
CA PHE A 79 94.14 -6.06 -70.25
C PHE A 79 93.08 -5.10 -70.82
N ASP A 80 91.94 -5.67 -71.20
CA ASP A 80 90.80 -4.93 -71.71
C ASP A 80 89.78 -4.66 -70.59
N PHE A 81 89.77 -3.41 -70.12
CA PHE A 81 88.84 -2.97 -69.08
C PHE A 81 87.46 -2.60 -69.62
N THR A 82 87.25 -2.59 -70.95
CA THR A 82 85.94 -2.29 -71.55
C THR A 82 84.87 -3.32 -71.19
N SER A 83 85.27 -4.60 -71.02
CA SER A 83 84.40 -5.66 -70.50
C SER A 83 83.94 -5.36 -69.08
N LYS A 84 84.87 -4.98 -68.19
CA LYS A 84 84.57 -4.59 -66.80
C LYS A 84 83.74 -3.31 -66.72
N GLN A 85 83.94 -2.36 -67.62
CA GLN A 85 83.10 -1.15 -67.70
C GLN A 85 81.68 -1.48 -68.15
N ARG A 86 81.52 -2.37 -69.13
CA ARG A 86 80.21 -2.81 -69.61
C ARG A 86 79.46 -3.56 -68.51
N GLU A 87 80.15 -4.42 -67.76
CA GLU A 87 79.63 -5.09 -66.58
C GLU A 87 79.22 -4.11 -65.48
N ALA A 88 80.08 -3.13 -65.14
CA ALA A 88 79.78 -2.10 -64.15
C ALA A 88 78.60 -1.20 -64.55
N LYS A 89 78.48 -0.83 -65.84
CA LYS A 89 77.32 -0.09 -66.36
C LYS A 89 76.03 -0.90 -66.26
N LYS A 90 76.10 -2.21 -66.55
CA LYS A 90 74.97 -3.11 -66.39
C LYS A 90 74.56 -3.20 -64.91
N GLN A 91 75.52 -3.40 -64.01
CA GLN A 91 75.26 -3.41 -62.56
C GLN A 91 74.65 -2.09 -62.07
N LEU A 92 75.13 -0.94 -62.55
CA LEU A 92 74.54 0.36 -62.22
C LEU A 92 73.10 0.47 -62.72
N SER A 93 72.83 0.02 -63.95
CA SER A 93 71.47 -0.02 -64.50
C SER A 93 70.55 -0.95 -63.69
N ASP A 94 71.03 -2.14 -63.33
CA ASP A 94 70.28 -3.10 -62.51
C ASP A 94 69.96 -2.48 -61.12
N VAL A 95 70.95 -1.82 -60.50
CA VAL A 95 70.77 -1.09 -59.23
C VAL A 95 69.80 0.07 -59.35
N GLU A 96 69.83 0.84 -60.44
CA GLU A 96 68.86 1.92 -60.70
C GLU A 96 67.44 1.37 -60.82
N THR A 97 67.26 0.25 -61.54
CA THR A 97 65.94 -0.40 -61.63
C THR A 97 65.46 -0.94 -60.29
N GLU A 98 66.36 -1.49 -59.47
CA GLU A 98 66.05 -1.95 -58.12
C GLU A 98 65.68 -0.78 -57.20
N ARG A 99 66.42 0.33 -57.26
CA ARG A 99 66.09 1.56 -56.53
C ARG A 99 64.69 2.07 -56.89
N ASP A 100 64.38 2.15 -58.17
CA ASP A 100 63.07 2.64 -58.63
C ASP A 100 61.93 1.67 -58.31
N HIS A 101 62.21 0.37 -58.29
CA HIS A 101 61.29 -0.63 -57.76
C HIS A 101 61.05 -0.43 -56.26
N LEU A 102 62.11 -0.28 -55.46
CA LEU A 102 62.02 -0.07 -54.01
C LEU A 102 61.29 1.23 -53.66
N LEU A 103 61.51 2.31 -54.41
CA LEU A 103 60.77 3.57 -54.25
C LEU A 103 59.28 3.39 -54.49
N ARG A 104 58.89 2.67 -55.55
CA ARG A 104 57.48 2.35 -55.81
C ARG A 104 56.87 1.49 -54.71
N SER A 105 57.56 0.43 -54.29
CA SER A 105 57.09 -0.42 -53.17
C SER A 105 56.95 0.37 -51.87
N LEU A 106 57.83 1.35 -51.60
CA LEU A 106 57.74 2.24 -50.45
C LEU A 106 56.50 3.14 -50.53
N ASP A 107 56.23 3.73 -51.70
CA ASP A 107 55.06 4.59 -51.93
C ASP A 107 53.74 3.81 -51.83
N GLU A 108 53.69 2.59 -52.39
CA GLU A 108 52.54 1.68 -52.26
C GLU A 108 52.29 1.32 -50.78
N THR A 109 53.35 0.95 -50.06
CA THR A 109 53.27 0.63 -48.62
C THR A 109 52.81 1.84 -47.81
N ARG A 110 53.27 3.04 -48.15
CA ARG A 110 52.85 4.29 -47.51
C ARG A 110 51.38 4.55 -47.74
N GLN A 111 50.90 4.39 -48.98
CA GLN A 111 49.50 4.59 -49.33
C GLN A 111 48.59 3.58 -48.59
N ASP A 112 49.02 2.33 -48.50
CA ASP A 112 48.26 1.30 -47.78
C ASP A 112 48.25 1.55 -46.27
N ASN A 113 49.36 1.98 -45.68
CA ASN A 113 49.40 2.42 -44.28
C ASN A 113 48.47 3.61 -44.04
N GLU A 114 48.40 4.59 -44.95
CA GLU A 114 47.50 5.73 -44.83
C GLU A 114 46.03 5.31 -44.91
N LYS A 115 45.68 4.37 -45.80
CA LYS A 115 44.33 3.77 -45.85
C LYS A 115 43.99 3.04 -44.55
N VAL A 116 44.91 2.23 -44.03
CA VAL A 116 44.71 1.50 -42.77
C VAL A 116 44.53 2.48 -41.60
N LEU A 117 45.35 3.52 -41.51
CA LEU A 117 45.23 4.55 -40.48
C LEU A 117 43.90 5.31 -40.57
N SER A 118 43.45 5.66 -41.79
CA SER A 118 42.15 6.29 -41.98
C SER A 118 41.00 5.39 -41.54
N LYS A 119 41.07 4.09 -41.87
CA LYS A 119 40.07 3.10 -41.45
C LYS A 119 40.05 2.95 -39.93
N VAL A 120 41.20 2.72 -39.30
CA VAL A 120 41.32 2.59 -37.83
C VAL A 120 40.82 3.85 -37.12
N LYS A 121 41.12 5.04 -37.66
CA LYS A 121 40.63 6.30 -37.10
C LYS A 121 39.10 6.39 -37.18
N SER A 122 38.51 6.03 -38.31
CA SER A 122 37.05 6.01 -38.45
C SER A 122 36.37 5.00 -37.52
N GLU A 123 36.93 3.80 -37.36
CA GLU A 123 36.44 2.78 -36.43
C GLU A 123 36.57 3.22 -34.96
N ARG A 124 37.66 3.90 -34.61
CA ARG A 124 37.85 4.48 -33.28
C ARG A 124 36.82 5.56 -32.99
N ASP A 125 36.58 6.47 -33.93
CA ASP A 125 35.61 7.55 -33.77
C ASP A 125 34.17 7.01 -33.66
N GLU A 126 33.86 5.95 -34.41
CA GLU A 126 32.61 5.18 -34.30
C GLU A 126 32.44 4.56 -32.91
N SER A 127 33.47 3.87 -32.42
CA SER A 127 33.48 3.25 -31.08
C SER A 127 33.32 4.30 -29.97
N ILE A 128 34.02 5.44 -30.07
CA ILE A 128 33.88 6.55 -29.12
C ILE A 128 32.45 7.10 -29.12
N ARG A 129 31.84 7.24 -30.31
CA ARG A 129 30.46 7.70 -30.42
C ARG A 129 29.48 6.71 -29.79
N GLY A 130 29.61 5.42 -30.10
CA GLY A 130 28.79 4.37 -29.51
C GLY A 130 28.91 4.32 -27.97
N HIS A 131 30.12 4.48 -27.43
CA HIS A 131 30.31 4.57 -25.98
C HIS A 131 29.62 5.79 -25.36
N ARG A 132 29.72 6.97 -26.00
CA ARG A 132 29.03 8.18 -25.51
C ARG A 132 27.51 8.00 -25.50
N GLU A 133 26.95 7.46 -26.57
CA GLU A 133 25.51 7.19 -26.67
C GLU A 133 25.05 6.20 -25.59
N ALA A 134 25.82 5.13 -25.36
CA ALA A 134 25.55 4.17 -24.30
C ALA A 134 25.58 4.81 -22.91
N THR A 135 26.59 5.64 -22.62
CA THR A 135 26.68 6.38 -21.35
C THR A 135 25.48 7.31 -21.16
N THR A 136 25.12 8.11 -22.17
CA THR A 136 23.95 9.00 -22.05
C THR A 136 22.64 8.25 -21.85
N THR A 137 22.51 7.06 -22.45
CA THR A 137 21.34 6.20 -22.26
C THR A 137 21.30 5.63 -20.85
N TYR A 138 22.44 5.18 -20.33
CA TYR A 138 22.57 4.71 -18.96
C TYR A 138 22.23 5.78 -17.93
N ASP A 139 22.72 7.01 -18.12
CA ASP A 139 22.43 8.15 -17.23
C ASP A 139 20.93 8.51 -17.22
N ARG A 140 20.27 8.46 -18.39
CA ARG A 140 18.82 8.66 -18.51
C ARG A 140 18.03 7.58 -17.77
N ILE A 141 18.39 6.32 -17.95
CA ILE A 141 17.75 5.19 -17.27
C ILE A 141 17.95 5.31 -15.76
N THR A 142 19.16 5.62 -15.32
CA THR A 142 19.49 5.79 -13.89
C THR A 142 18.68 6.93 -13.26
N SER A 143 18.55 8.05 -13.98
CA SER A 143 17.74 9.19 -13.53
C SER A 143 16.26 8.84 -13.45
N ALA A 144 15.72 8.14 -14.45
CA ALA A 144 14.32 7.69 -14.46
C ALA A 144 14.03 6.71 -13.31
N LEU A 145 14.90 5.72 -13.09
CA LEU A 145 14.79 4.78 -11.98
C LEU A 145 14.85 5.49 -10.62
N THR A 146 15.69 6.51 -10.49
CA THR A 146 15.77 7.29 -9.25
C THR A 146 14.46 8.02 -8.95
N VAL A 147 13.82 8.60 -9.96
CA VAL A 147 12.51 9.26 -9.82
C VAL A 147 11.44 8.25 -9.42
N GLU A 148 11.41 7.09 -10.08
CA GLU A 148 10.43 6.02 -9.80
C GLU A 148 10.59 5.46 -8.38
N VAL A 149 11.82 5.19 -7.94
CA VAL A 149 12.12 4.73 -6.57
C VAL A 149 11.66 5.77 -5.54
N ASN A 150 11.92 7.05 -5.77
CA ASN A 150 11.46 8.12 -4.87
C ASN A 150 9.92 8.22 -4.84
N GLY A 151 9.25 8.05 -5.99
CA GLY A 151 7.79 8.01 -6.08
C GLY A 151 7.20 6.86 -5.27
N LEU A 152 7.71 5.64 -5.46
CA LEU A 152 7.27 4.45 -4.73
C LEU A 152 7.54 4.55 -3.22
N GLN A 153 8.65 5.18 -2.81
CA GLN A 153 8.92 5.43 -1.39
C GLN A 153 7.90 6.38 -0.77
N GLN A 154 7.48 7.40 -1.52
CA GLN A 154 6.46 8.34 -1.05
C GLN A 154 5.07 7.67 -0.98
N GLU A 155 4.68 6.92 -1.99
CA GLU A 155 3.42 6.13 -1.96
C GLU A 155 3.41 5.13 -0.80
N LEU A 156 4.53 4.46 -0.53
CA LEU A 156 4.66 3.54 0.60
C LEU A 156 4.53 4.25 1.96
N LYS A 157 5.00 5.50 2.05
CA LYS A 157 4.86 6.32 3.25
C LYS A 157 3.40 6.75 3.47
N ASP A 158 2.72 7.16 2.39
CA ASP A 158 1.33 7.60 2.46
C ASP A 158 0.39 6.43 2.77
N THR A 159 0.55 5.28 2.10
CA THR A 159 -0.23 4.07 2.38
C THR A 159 -0.02 3.55 3.80
N LYS A 160 1.21 3.68 4.35
CA LYS A 160 1.48 3.34 5.76
C LYS A 160 0.74 4.26 6.73
N LYS A 161 0.64 5.55 6.41
CA LYS A 161 -0.12 6.52 7.21
C LYS A 161 -1.62 6.21 7.17
N ASP A 162 -2.15 5.90 5.99
CA ASP A 162 -3.56 5.55 5.82
C ASP A 162 -3.91 4.25 6.57
N LEU A 163 -3.01 3.26 6.55
CA LEU A 163 -3.16 2.03 7.32
C LEU A 163 -3.23 2.30 8.83
N GLU A 164 -2.40 3.21 9.35
CA GLU A 164 -2.41 3.55 10.77
C GLU A 164 -3.70 4.28 11.16
N ASN A 165 -4.17 5.21 10.32
CA ASN A 165 -5.45 5.88 10.53
C ASN A 165 -6.61 4.87 10.54
N ALA A 166 -6.65 3.95 9.57
CA ALA A 166 -7.68 2.91 9.49
C ALA A 166 -7.69 1.98 10.71
N LYS A 167 -6.51 1.66 11.27
CA LYS A 167 -6.41 0.90 12.53
C LYS A 167 -7.00 1.66 13.71
N GLN A 168 -6.72 2.96 13.82
CA GLN A 168 -7.26 3.78 14.90
C GLN A 168 -8.78 3.93 14.81
N GLU A 169 -9.32 4.08 13.59
CA GLU A 169 -10.77 4.12 13.35
C GLU A 169 -11.44 2.79 13.73
N LEU A 170 -10.80 1.66 13.40
CA LEU A 170 -11.29 0.33 13.78
C LEU A 170 -11.32 0.16 15.30
N GLU A 171 -10.25 0.51 16.01
CA GLU A 171 -10.18 0.44 17.48
C GLU A 171 -11.26 1.31 18.15
N ASN A 172 -11.51 2.51 17.60
CA ASN A 172 -12.57 3.38 18.09
C ASN A 172 -13.96 2.75 17.87
N ALA A 173 -14.22 2.17 16.70
CA ALA A 173 -15.49 1.53 16.39
C ALA A 173 -15.75 0.28 17.26
N GLU A 174 -14.71 -0.52 17.52
CA GLU A 174 -14.78 -1.64 18.47
C GLU A 174 -15.12 -1.16 19.89
N GLY A 175 -14.47 -0.07 20.35
CA GLY A 175 -14.77 0.54 21.64
C GLY A 175 -16.19 1.08 21.76
N GLU A 176 -16.77 1.63 20.68
CA GLU A 176 -18.18 2.05 20.65
C GLU A 176 -19.14 0.87 20.67
N LEU A 177 -18.83 -0.20 19.94
CA LEU A 177 -19.63 -1.42 19.91
C LEU A 177 -19.71 -2.07 21.29
N ASP A 178 -18.58 -2.16 22.00
CA ASP A 178 -18.53 -2.70 23.36
C ASP A 178 -19.37 -1.88 24.33
N ARG A 179 -19.25 -0.55 24.31
CA ARG A 179 -20.07 0.35 25.13
C ARG A 179 -21.56 0.20 24.83
N SER A 180 -21.94 0.10 23.55
CA SER A 180 -23.33 -0.11 23.14
C SER A 180 -23.86 -1.47 23.60
N SER A 181 -23.03 -2.51 23.54
CA SER A 181 -23.37 -3.85 24.00
C SER A 181 -23.62 -3.87 25.51
N THR A 182 -22.75 -3.24 26.31
CA THR A 182 -22.94 -3.06 27.75
C THR A 182 -24.21 -2.28 28.06
N ALA A 183 -24.45 -1.14 27.40
CA ALA A 183 -25.66 -0.35 27.61
C ALA A 183 -26.94 -1.13 27.27
N SER A 184 -26.93 -1.93 26.20
CA SER A 184 -28.06 -2.80 25.85
C SER A 184 -28.29 -3.90 26.89
N PHE A 185 -27.22 -4.45 27.45
CA PHE A 185 -27.33 -5.44 28.53
C PHE A 185 -27.95 -4.81 29.78
N ASP A 186 -27.46 -3.64 30.20
CA ASP A 186 -27.96 -2.92 31.37
C ASP A 186 -29.46 -2.59 31.21
N LEU A 187 -29.87 -2.04 30.06
CA LEU A 187 -31.28 -1.79 29.76
C LEU A 187 -32.13 -3.07 29.81
N SER A 188 -31.61 -4.19 29.31
CA SER A 188 -32.29 -5.49 29.39
C SER A 188 -32.47 -5.92 30.86
N THR A 189 -31.45 -5.73 31.69
CA THR A 189 -31.52 -6.04 33.12
C THR A 189 -32.52 -5.15 33.87
N GLU A 190 -32.70 -3.89 33.46
CA GLU A 190 -33.69 -2.98 34.04
C GLU A 190 -35.13 -3.25 33.56
N LEU A 191 -35.30 -3.63 32.29
CA LEU A 191 -36.62 -3.90 31.71
C LEU A 191 -37.25 -5.21 32.20
N SER A 192 -36.43 -6.22 32.52
CA SER A 192 -36.89 -7.51 33.04
C SER A 192 -37.74 -7.40 34.33
N PRO A 193 -37.28 -6.75 35.41
CA PRO A 193 -38.08 -6.60 36.63
C PRO A 193 -39.31 -5.71 36.40
N LEU A 194 -39.21 -4.63 35.61
CA LEU A 194 -40.36 -3.79 35.28
C LEU A 194 -41.47 -4.59 34.58
N THR A 195 -41.09 -5.42 33.60
CA THR A 195 -42.02 -6.31 32.90
C THR A 195 -42.71 -7.28 33.87
N ARG A 196 -41.97 -7.81 34.85
CA ARG A 196 -42.52 -8.69 35.89
C ARG A 196 -43.51 -7.95 36.79
N THR A 197 -43.18 -6.73 37.22
CA THR A 197 -44.04 -5.89 38.07
C THR A 197 -45.33 -5.51 37.35
N ILE A 198 -45.25 -5.10 36.08
CA ILE A 198 -46.43 -4.78 35.27
C ILE A 198 -47.36 -6.00 35.14
N ARG A 199 -46.79 -7.19 34.93
CA ARG A 199 -47.56 -8.43 34.86
C ARG A 199 -48.26 -8.73 36.20
N TYR A 200 -47.52 -8.64 37.30
CA TYR A 200 -48.06 -8.85 38.65
C TYR A 200 -49.23 -7.91 38.95
N LEU A 201 -49.06 -6.59 38.75
CA LEU A 201 -50.11 -5.60 38.99
C LEU A 201 -51.33 -5.83 38.11
N ARG A 202 -51.12 -6.22 36.84
CA ARG A 202 -52.24 -6.55 35.93
C ARG A 202 -53.06 -7.71 36.46
N ASP A 203 -52.40 -8.78 36.89
CA ASP A 203 -53.07 -9.99 37.36
C ASP A 203 -53.79 -9.74 38.71
N ASP A 204 -53.14 -9.02 39.63
CA ASP A 204 -53.74 -8.60 40.91
C ASP A 204 -54.97 -7.71 40.70
N HIS A 205 -54.88 -6.66 39.88
CA HIS A 205 -56.04 -5.80 39.58
C HIS A 205 -57.17 -6.57 38.90
N LYS A 206 -56.85 -7.54 38.03
CA LYS A 206 -57.86 -8.39 37.40
C LYS A 206 -58.61 -9.24 38.44
N GLU A 207 -57.89 -9.79 39.42
CA GLU A 207 -58.49 -10.55 40.51
C GLU A 207 -59.35 -9.68 41.43
N GLN A 208 -58.87 -8.48 41.80
CA GLN A 208 -59.63 -7.52 42.59
C GLN A 208 -60.92 -7.09 41.89
N LEU A 209 -60.86 -6.76 40.59
CA LEU A 209 -62.06 -6.41 39.80
C LEU A 209 -63.06 -7.54 39.72
N ASN A 210 -62.60 -8.80 39.58
CA ASN A 210 -63.49 -9.96 39.57
C ASN A 210 -64.19 -10.14 40.93
N THR A 211 -63.47 -9.92 42.03
CA THR A 211 -64.02 -10.00 43.38
C THR A 211 -65.08 -8.91 43.59
N LEU A 212 -64.74 -7.65 43.30
CA LEU A 212 -65.67 -6.52 43.40
C LEU A 212 -66.92 -6.72 42.54
N ARG A 213 -66.77 -7.28 41.34
CA ARG A 213 -67.90 -7.58 40.45
C ARG A 213 -68.87 -8.60 41.06
N LYS A 214 -68.34 -9.67 41.67
CA LYS A 214 -69.16 -10.68 42.35
C LYS A 214 -69.88 -10.11 43.58
N ASP A 215 -69.20 -9.22 44.32
CA ASP A 215 -69.80 -8.60 45.50
C ASP A 215 -70.88 -7.59 45.11
N LEU A 216 -70.68 -6.85 44.01
CA LEU A 216 -71.71 -5.98 43.43
C LEU A 216 -72.94 -6.79 43.00
N GLU A 217 -72.77 -7.88 42.26
CA GLU A 217 -73.86 -8.77 41.81
C GLU A 217 -74.65 -9.31 43.01
N LYS A 218 -73.97 -9.82 44.05
CA LYS A 218 -74.64 -10.25 45.29
C LYS A 218 -75.41 -9.12 45.97
N SER A 219 -74.86 -7.91 45.99
CA SER A 219 -75.51 -6.75 46.58
C SER A 219 -76.76 -6.35 45.79
N GLU A 220 -76.71 -6.40 44.46
CA GLU A 220 -77.84 -6.13 43.57
C GLU A 220 -78.95 -7.17 43.78
N ASP A 221 -78.61 -8.46 43.83
CA ASP A 221 -79.54 -9.55 44.12
C ASP A 221 -80.24 -9.36 45.48
N ASN A 222 -79.47 -8.99 46.52
CA ASN A 222 -80.01 -8.69 47.84
C ASN A 222 -80.95 -7.48 47.82
N CYS A 223 -80.58 -6.40 47.13
CA CYS A 223 -81.43 -5.21 46.99
C CYS A 223 -82.75 -5.56 46.30
N GLN A 224 -82.68 -6.38 45.24
CA GLN A 224 -83.86 -6.86 44.52
C GLN A 224 -84.77 -7.70 45.43
N ALA A 225 -84.21 -8.64 46.19
CA ALA A 225 -84.95 -9.45 47.14
C ALA A 225 -85.63 -8.61 48.23
N VAL A 226 -84.94 -7.61 48.78
CA VAL A 226 -85.50 -6.66 49.76
C VAL A 226 -86.63 -5.84 49.15
N SER A 227 -86.43 -5.32 47.93
CA SER A 227 -87.46 -4.58 47.19
C SER A 227 -88.73 -5.42 46.98
N ASP A 228 -88.58 -6.68 46.59
CA ASP A 228 -89.72 -7.58 46.37
C ASP A 228 -90.44 -7.95 47.67
N SER A 229 -89.68 -8.16 48.76
CA SER A 229 -90.24 -8.35 50.11
C SER A 229 -91.03 -7.12 50.59
N LEU A 230 -90.52 -5.91 50.35
CA LEU A 230 -91.21 -4.66 50.68
C LEU A 230 -92.52 -4.51 49.89
N LYS A 231 -92.52 -4.81 48.59
CA LYS A 231 -93.75 -4.80 47.76
C LYS A 231 -94.78 -5.80 48.28
N MET A 232 -94.35 -6.98 48.73
CA MET A 232 -95.24 -7.97 49.34
C MET A 232 -95.84 -7.45 50.66
N ARG A 233 -95.01 -6.90 51.55
CA ARG A 233 -95.46 -6.30 52.82
C ARG A 233 -96.41 -5.13 52.62
N GLU A 234 -96.20 -4.31 51.60
CA GLU A 234 -97.10 -3.22 51.25
C GLU A 234 -98.49 -3.74 50.83
N ARG A 235 -98.54 -4.83 50.05
CA ARG A 235 -99.81 -5.49 49.69
C ARG A 235 -100.52 -6.08 50.90
N GLU A 236 -99.78 -6.75 51.80
CA GLU A 236 -100.33 -7.28 53.05
C GLU A 236 -100.92 -6.17 53.93
N LEU A 237 -100.18 -5.08 54.10
CA LEU A 237 -100.65 -3.91 54.87
C LEU A 237 -101.90 -3.29 54.24
N LYS A 238 -101.97 -3.20 52.91
CA LYS A 238 -103.16 -2.74 52.21
C LYS A 238 -104.35 -3.65 52.47
N ALA A 239 -104.17 -4.97 52.36
CA ALA A 239 -105.22 -5.95 52.65
C ALA A 239 -105.71 -5.87 54.11
N CYS A 240 -104.81 -5.71 55.09
CA CYS A 240 -105.18 -5.51 56.49
C CYS A 240 -105.97 -4.21 56.71
N ARG A 241 -105.58 -3.12 56.03
CA ARG A 241 -106.32 -1.85 56.09
C ARG A 241 -107.73 -2.00 55.51
N ASP A 242 -107.86 -2.68 54.37
CA ASP A 242 -109.14 -2.95 53.72
C ASP A 242 -110.05 -3.82 54.61
N LEU A 243 -109.50 -4.87 55.24
CA LEU A 243 -110.22 -5.72 56.20
C LEU A 243 -110.68 -4.92 57.43
N ASN A 244 -109.80 -4.12 58.02
CA ASN A 244 -110.14 -3.27 59.16
C ASN A 244 -111.25 -2.27 58.80
N ALA A 245 -111.19 -1.67 57.59
CA ALA A 245 -112.23 -0.78 57.10
C ALA A 245 -113.59 -1.50 56.95
N GLN A 246 -113.58 -2.74 56.44
CA GLN A 246 -114.79 -3.57 56.35
C GLN A 246 -115.37 -3.91 57.72
N ILE A 247 -114.53 -4.32 58.69
CA ILE A 247 -114.98 -4.63 60.06
C ILE A 247 -115.59 -3.39 60.72
N ILE A 248 -114.92 -2.23 60.63
CA ILE A 248 -115.44 -0.97 61.18
C ILE A 248 -116.78 -0.60 60.54
N LYS A 249 -116.91 -0.77 59.22
CA LYS A 249 -118.17 -0.55 58.50
C LYS A 249 -119.27 -1.49 59.01
N GLY A 250 -119.00 -2.80 59.08
CA GLY A 250 -119.96 -3.79 59.57
C GLY A 250 -120.38 -3.56 61.02
N LEU A 251 -119.45 -3.17 61.90
CA LEU A 251 -119.76 -2.79 63.28
C LEU A 251 -120.66 -1.55 63.36
N ARG A 252 -120.42 -0.54 62.51
CA ARG A 252 -121.27 0.65 62.44
C ARG A 252 -122.68 0.31 61.98
N GLU A 253 -122.81 -0.53 60.95
CA GLU A 253 -124.10 -0.98 60.42
C GLU A 253 -124.87 -1.80 61.48
N SER A 254 -124.24 -2.80 62.08
CA SER A 254 -124.87 -3.63 63.14
C SER A 254 -125.25 -2.80 64.37
N ASN A 255 -124.41 -1.86 64.81
CA ASN A 255 -124.74 -0.99 65.93
C ASN A 255 -125.92 -0.05 65.60
N MET A 256 -126.02 0.44 64.36
CA MET A 256 -127.15 1.24 63.89
C MET A 256 -128.45 0.43 63.91
N GLU A 257 -128.40 -0.82 63.44
CA GLU A 257 -129.51 -1.77 63.48
C GLU A 257 -129.96 -2.03 64.93
N TYR A 258 -129.02 -2.39 65.82
CA TYR A 258 -129.31 -2.59 67.25
C TYR A 258 -129.94 -1.37 67.92
N ILE A 259 -129.42 -0.16 67.64
CA ILE A 259 -130.01 1.08 68.16
C ILE A 259 -131.45 1.25 67.64
N SER A 260 -131.69 1.00 66.35
CA SER A 260 -133.03 1.11 65.75
C SER A 260 -134.02 0.10 66.34
N GLU A 261 -133.60 -1.14 66.57
CA GLU A 261 -134.39 -2.18 67.24
C GLU A 261 -134.67 -1.81 68.70
N SER A 262 -133.65 -1.33 69.42
CA SER A 262 -133.78 -0.88 70.80
C SER A 262 -134.75 0.28 70.96
N VAL A 263 -134.76 1.24 70.02
CA VAL A 263 -135.75 2.33 69.97
C VAL A 263 -137.16 1.79 69.70
N THR A 264 -137.28 0.84 68.77
CA THR A 264 -138.57 0.19 68.45
C THR A 264 -139.13 -0.57 69.64
N LEU A 265 -138.30 -1.36 70.33
CA LEU A 265 -138.69 -2.08 71.54
C LEU A 265 -139.07 -1.14 72.67
N ARG A 266 -138.31 -0.06 72.90
CA ARG A 266 -138.68 0.98 73.87
C ARG A 266 -140.04 1.61 73.55
N THR A 267 -140.33 1.85 72.28
CA THR A 267 -141.63 2.37 71.84
C THR A 267 -142.76 1.37 72.15
N LYS A 268 -142.58 0.08 71.83
CA LYS A 268 -143.55 -0.98 72.17
C LYS A 268 -143.75 -1.15 73.68
N ILE A 269 -142.68 -1.06 74.47
CA ILE A 269 -142.76 -1.11 75.94
C ILE A 269 -143.60 0.07 76.45
N ALA A 270 -143.36 1.28 75.93
CA ALA A 270 -144.15 2.46 76.29
C ALA A 270 -145.64 2.28 75.93
N GLU A 271 -145.95 1.74 74.75
CA GLU A 271 -147.33 1.40 74.33
C GLU A 271 -147.99 0.37 75.27
N LEU A 272 -147.27 -0.70 75.64
CA LEU A 272 -147.75 -1.71 76.58
C LEU A 272 -147.96 -1.15 77.99
N GLN A 273 -147.04 -0.31 78.47
CA GLN A 273 -147.18 0.38 79.76
C GLN A 273 -148.41 1.29 79.77
N ASP A 274 -148.69 1.99 78.67
CA ASP A 274 -149.90 2.81 78.53
C ASP A 274 -151.17 1.95 78.49
N ALA A 275 -151.15 0.80 77.82
CA ALA A 275 -152.24 -0.17 77.81
C ALA A 275 -152.53 -0.78 79.20
N LEU A 276 -151.48 -1.14 79.96
CA LEU A 276 -151.57 -1.64 81.34
C LEU A 276 -152.18 -0.60 82.28
N LYS A 277 -151.76 0.67 82.18
CA LYS A 277 -152.37 1.78 82.94
C LYS A 277 -153.88 1.90 82.67
N LYS A 278 -154.32 1.71 81.42
CA LYS A 278 -155.74 1.75 81.04
C LYS A 278 -156.56 0.57 81.60
N GLN A 279 -155.93 -0.56 81.95
CA GLN A 279 -156.58 -1.73 82.55
C GLN A 279 -156.64 -1.72 84.09
N GLY A 280 -156.10 -0.69 84.76
CA GLY A 280 -156.18 -0.55 86.21
C GLY A 280 -155.27 -1.50 87.01
N GLN A 281 -154.28 -2.13 86.37
CA GLN A 281 -153.27 -2.92 87.06
C GLN A 281 -152.10 -2.05 87.54
N PRO A 282 -151.62 -2.19 88.79
CA PRO A 282 -150.48 -1.42 89.27
C PRO A 282 -149.21 -1.84 88.51
N THR A 283 -148.55 -0.86 87.90
CA THR A 283 -147.30 -1.05 87.17
C THR A 283 -146.16 -1.30 88.18
N VAL A 284 -145.71 -2.54 88.33
CA VAL A 284 -144.49 -2.87 89.10
C VAL A 284 -143.57 -3.67 88.22
N ILE A 285 -142.71 -2.98 87.45
CA ILE A 285 -141.38 -3.47 87.10
C ILE A 285 -140.50 -2.22 86.95
N GLU A 286 -139.64 -1.97 87.95
CA GLU A 286 -138.41 -1.19 87.74
C GLU A 286 -137.41 -2.10 87.01
N LEU A 287 -136.80 -1.58 85.95
CA LEU A 287 -135.68 -2.18 85.23
C LEU A 287 -134.37 -1.83 85.93
#